data_AF-A0A1G1TDZ7-F1
#
_entry.id   AF-A0A1G1TDZ7-F1
#
_cell.length_a   1.000
_cell.length_b   1.000
_cell.length_c   1.000
_cell.angle_alpha   90.00
_cell.angle_beta   90.00
_cell.angle_gamma   90.00
#
_symmetry.space_group_name_H-M   'P 1'
#
loop_
_entity.id
_entity.type
_entity.pdbx_description
1 polymer ?
#
loop_
_entity_poly.entity_id
_entity_poly.type
_entity_poly.pdbx_seq_one_letter_code
_entity_poly.pdbx_strand_id
1 'polypeptide(L)'
;MLNAIFFILFIHVGVGAFYNKYRIRQLLKYISLSRGRELTEAEFLVLLRTYTSFWAPYRFSPSRTRYPALYTNEDFVTFARQSKYVMMYVYAVAIPCVVWMWSLT
;
A
#
# COMPACT_ATOMS: atom_id res chain seq x y z
N MET A 1 -11.95 13.48 -27.67
CA MET A 1 -10.58 13.04 -27.28
C MET A 1 -10.38 13.04 -25.76
N LEU A 2 -10.71 14.13 -25.07
CA LEU A 2 -10.54 14.24 -23.62
C LEU A 2 -11.26 13.13 -22.82
N ASN A 3 -12.52 12.82 -23.17
CA ASN A 3 -13.28 11.73 -22.53
C ASN A 3 -12.64 10.34 -22.70
N ALA A 4 -11.97 10.08 -23.82
CA ALA A 4 -11.26 8.82 -24.05
C ALA A 4 -10.01 8.70 -23.17
N ILE A 5 -9.29 9.81 -22.95
CA ILE A 5 -8.14 9.88 -22.04
C ILE A 5 -8.59 9.60 -20.60
N PHE A 6 -9.67 10.24 -20.14
CA PHE A 6 -10.22 9.99 -18.80
C PHE A 6 -10.73 8.56 -18.63
N PHE A 7 -11.34 7.97 -19.66
CA PHE A 7 -11.75 6.57 -19.62
C PHE A 7 -10.56 5.62 -19.49
N ILE A 8 -9.47 5.85 -20.23
CA ILE A 8 -8.23 5.07 -20.10
C ILE A 8 -7.62 5.25 -18.71
N LEU A 9 -7.58 6.48 -18.18
CA LEU A 9 -7.10 6.75 -16.82
C LEU A 9 -7.94 6.04 -15.77
N PHE A 10 -9.27 6.00 -15.93
CA PHE A 10 -10.17 5.30 -15.04
C PHE A 10 -9.90 3.79 -15.03
N ILE A 11 -9.75 3.17 -16.20
CA ILE A 11 -9.35 1.75 -16.31
C ILE A 11 -7.98 1.54 -15.65
N HIS A 12 -7.01 2.42 -15.91
CA HIS A 12 -5.65 2.31 -15.36
C HIS A 12 -5.65 2.39 -13.82
N VAL A 13 -6.42 3.31 -13.24
CA VAL A 13 -6.65 3.43 -11.79
C VAL A 13 -7.32 2.16 -11.24
N GLY A 14 -8.33 1.63 -11.93
CA GLY A 14 -9.02 0.39 -11.55
C GLY A 14 -8.07 -0.81 -11.49
N VAL A 15 -7.23 -0.99 -12.52
CA VAL A 15 -6.19 -2.03 -12.56
C VAL A 15 -5.17 -1.83 -11.45
N GLY A 16 -4.70 -0.60 -11.22
CA GLY A 16 -3.77 -0.26 -10.15
C GLY A 16 -4.34 -0.54 -8.75
N ALA A 17 -5.61 -0.21 -8.52
CA ALA A 17 -6.31 -0.49 -7.27
C ALA A 17 -6.48 -1.99 -7.03
N PHE A 18 -6.85 -2.74 -8.06
CA PHE A 18 -6.96 -4.20 -8.01
C PHE A 18 -5.60 -4.83 -7.69
N TYR A 19 -4.57 -4.47 -8.46
CA TYR A 19 -3.20 -4.93 -8.23
C TYR A 19 -2.73 -4.65 -6.80
N ASN A 20 -2.95 -3.43 -6.30
CA ASN A 20 -2.56 -3.07 -4.94
C ASN A 20 -3.34 -3.84 -3.86
N LYS A 21 -4.62 -4.15 -4.10
CA LYS A 21 -5.43 -5.01 -3.20
C LYS A 21 -4.80 -6.40 -3.01
N TYR A 22 -4.28 -7.02 -4.07
CA TYR A 22 -3.55 -8.29 -3.93
C TYR A 22 -2.29 -8.15 -3.09
N ARG A 23 -1.53 -7.06 -3.30
CA ARG A 23 -0.29 -6.82 -2.57
C ARG A 23 -0.54 -6.56 -1.09
N ILE A 24 -1.57 -5.80 -0.75
CA ILE A 24 -1.99 -5.58 0.64
C ILE A 24 -2.38 -6.93 1.29
N ARG A 25 -3.13 -7.80 0.60
CA ARG A 25 -3.45 -9.13 1.12
C ARG A 25 -2.20 -9.98 1.39
N GLN A 26 -1.21 -9.92 0.50
CA GLN A 26 0.07 -10.60 0.71
C GLN A 26 0.84 -10.02 1.91
N LEU A 27 0.92 -8.68 2.03
CA LEU A 27 1.50 -8.00 3.19
C LEU A 27 0.85 -8.45 4.50
N LEU A 28 -0.48 -8.46 4.56
CA LEU A 28 -1.23 -8.91 5.73
C LEU A 28 -0.93 -10.36 6.09
N LYS A 29 -0.86 -11.25 5.09
CA LYS A 29 -0.51 -12.66 5.29
C LYS A 29 0.89 -12.80 5.87
N TYR A 30 1.87 -12.07 5.34
CA TYR A 30 3.25 -12.09 5.85
C TYR A 30 3.35 -11.58 7.29
N ILE A 31 2.76 -10.41 7.58
CA ILE A 31 2.76 -9.84 8.94
C ILE A 31 2.05 -10.79 9.92
N SER A 32 0.95 -11.42 9.50
CA SER A 32 0.22 -12.40 10.31
C SER A 32 1.02 -13.68 10.59
N LEU A 33 1.80 -14.17 9.62
CA LEU A 33 2.68 -15.32 9.82
C LEU A 33 3.81 -15.00 10.83
N SER A 34 4.29 -13.76 10.83
CA SER A 34 5.28 -13.29 11.80
C SER A 34 4.70 -13.07 13.20
N ARG A 35 3.38 -12.81 13.33
CA ARG A 35 2.69 -12.64 14.62
C ARG A 35 2.85 -13.85 15.54
N GLY A 36 2.75 -15.07 15.00
CA GLY A 36 2.84 -16.29 15.79
C GLY A 36 4.26 -16.64 16.27
N ARG A 37 5.29 -15.90 15.85
CA ARG A 37 6.69 -16.23 16.12
C ARG A 37 7.44 -15.15 16.91
N GLU A 38 7.22 -13.86 16.62
CA GLU A 38 8.12 -12.78 17.11
C GLU A 38 7.44 -11.44 17.45
N LEU A 39 6.14 -11.24 17.17
CA LEU A 39 5.49 -9.94 17.38
C LEU A 39 4.46 -9.95 18.51
N THR A 40 4.57 -8.98 19.41
CA THR A 40 3.47 -8.62 20.30
C THR A 40 2.32 -8.00 19.51
N GLU A 41 1.12 -7.98 20.11
CA GLU A 41 -0.07 -7.40 19.48
C GLU A 41 0.09 -5.90 19.15
N ALA A 42 0.73 -5.13 20.02
CA ALA A 42 0.97 -3.70 19.80
C ALA A 42 1.88 -3.48 18.58
N GLU A 43 2.94 -4.28 18.44
CA GLU A 43 3.89 -4.20 17.32
C GLU A 43 3.23 -4.61 16.00
N PHE A 44 2.39 -5.65 16.04
CA PHE A 44 1.58 -6.07 14.90
C PHE A 44 0.69 -4.93 14.41
N LEU A 45 -0.02 -4.24 15.30
CA LEU A 45 -0.89 -3.11 14.94
C LEU A 45 -0.10 -1.93 14.37
N VAL A 46 1.10 -1.65 14.88
CA VAL A 46 1.98 -0.61 14.35
C VAL A 46 2.48 -0.96 12.94
N LEU A 47 2.89 -2.21 12.70
CA LEU A 47 3.32 -2.67 11.37
C LEU A 47 2.16 -2.65 10.37
N LEU A 48 0.99 -3.16 10.79
CA LEU A 48 -0.24 -3.13 10.02
C LEU A 48 -0.54 -1.70 9.58
N ARG A 49 -0.55 -0.76 10.53
CA ARG A 49 -0.81 0.66 10.24
C ARG A 49 0.26 1.27 9.33
N THR A 50 1.54 0.97 9.55
CA THR A 50 2.63 1.55 8.76
C THR A 50 2.55 1.17 7.28
N TYR A 51 2.26 -0.10 6.99
CA TYR A 51 2.27 -0.63 5.63
C TYR A 51 0.93 -0.55 4.91
N THR A 52 -0.19 -0.46 5.62
CA THR A 52 -1.52 -0.35 4.99
C THR A 52 -2.09 1.06 5.02
N SER A 53 -1.59 1.95 5.89
CA SER A 53 -2.07 3.34 5.92
C SER A 53 -1.47 4.18 4.79
N PHE A 54 -2.35 4.91 4.12
CA PHE A 54 -2.01 5.93 3.12
C PHE A 54 -1.15 7.06 3.70
N TRP A 55 -1.50 7.54 4.90
CA TRP A 55 -0.90 8.73 5.51
C TRP A 55 0.21 8.44 6.53
N ALA A 56 0.39 7.18 6.94
CA ALA A 56 1.40 6.87 7.95
C ALA A 56 2.79 7.25 7.41
N PRO A 57 3.56 8.10 8.10
CA PRO A 57 4.91 8.41 7.68
C PRO A 57 5.77 7.14 7.74
N TYR A 58 6.82 7.08 6.91
CA TYR A 58 7.83 6.02 6.91
C TYR A 58 8.72 6.08 8.16
N ARG A 59 8.13 6.24 9.34
CA ARG A 59 8.84 6.43 10.61
C ARG A 59 9.10 5.14 11.36
N PHE A 60 8.50 4.03 10.92
CA PHE A 60 8.77 2.74 11.55
C PHE A 60 9.87 2.00 10.79
N SER A 61 11.08 2.12 11.32
CA SER A 61 12.18 1.17 11.12
C SER A 61 12.14 0.23 12.32
N PRO A 62 11.47 -0.94 12.24
CA PRO A 62 11.64 -1.96 13.28
C PRO A 62 13.14 -2.20 13.42
N SER A 63 13.72 -2.10 14.62
CA SER A 63 15.16 -2.27 14.72
C SER A 63 15.53 -3.67 14.20
N ARG A 64 16.56 -3.76 13.34
CA ARG A 64 17.10 -5.03 12.82
C ARG A 64 17.36 -6.04 13.95
N THR A 65 17.62 -5.53 15.15
CA THR A 65 17.81 -6.25 16.41
C THR A 65 16.56 -6.85 17.04
N ARG A 66 15.35 -6.30 16.82
CA ARG A 66 14.11 -6.82 17.43
C ARG A 66 13.32 -7.78 16.55
N TYR A 67 13.36 -7.62 15.21
CA TYR A 67 12.58 -8.46 14.29
C TYR A 67 13.43 -8.86 13.07
N PRO A 68 14.51 -9.63 13.28
CA PRO A 68 15.42 -9.99 12.20
C PRO A 68 14.68 -10.70 11.07
N ALA A 69 13.71 -11.58 11.33
CA ALA A 69 13.00 -12.32 10.28
C ALA A 69 12.12 -11.45 9.34
N LEU A 70 11.58 -10.34 9.85
CA LEU A 70 10.84 -9.35 9.05
C LEU A 70 11.77 -8.43 8.23
N TYR A 71 13.04 -8.31 8.66
CA TYR A 71 14.05 -7.42 8.08
C TYR A 71 15.08 -8.13 7.19
N THR A 72 15.34 -9.41 7.41
CA THR A 72 16.23 -10.25 6.58
C THR A 72 15.60 -10.51 5.21
N ASN A 73 14.30 -10.30 5.08
CA ASN A 73 13.62 -10.35 3.81
C ASN A 73 13.57 -8.93 3.22
N GLU A 74 14.70 -8.46 2.65
CA GLU A 74 14.78 -7.17 1.94
C GLU A 74 13.69 -7.06 0.85
N ASP A 75 13.26 -8.20 0.30
CA ASP A 75 12.15 -8.27 -0.65
C ASP A 75 10.83 -7.85 0.00
N PHE A 76 10.56 -8.19 1.27
CA PHE A 76 9.33 -7.78 1.97
C PHE A 76 9.27 -6.26 2.15
N VAL A 77 10.37 -5.63 2.61
CA VAL A 77 10.40 -4.17 2.82
C VAL A 77 10.24 -3.44 1.48
N THR A 78 10.91 -3.92 0.45
CA THR A 78 10.80 -3.40 -0.92
C THR A 78 9.39 -3.59 -1.47
N PHE A 79 8.79 -4.76 -1.24
CA PHE A 79 7.44 -5.09 -1.64
C PHE A 79 6.41 -4.19 -0.94
N ALA A 80 6.57 -3.95 0.35
CA ALA A 80 5.72 -3.07 1.14
C ALA A 80 5.78 -1.62 0.62
N ARG A 81 7.01 -1.16 0.33
CA ARG A 81 7.27 0.17 -0.21
C ARG A 81 6.61 0.41 -1.55
N GLN A 82 6.81 -0.52 -2.48
CA GLN A 82 6.19 -0.46 -3.79
C GLN A 82 4.65 -0.47 -3.72
N SER A 83 4.07 -1.30 -2.85
CA SER A 83 2.60 -1.34 -2.66
C SER A 83 2.05 0.02 -2.24
N LYS A 84 2.74 0.68 -1.30
CA LYS A 84 2.36 2.02 -0.86
C LYS A 84 2.49 3.07 -1.96
N TYR A 85 3.55 3.03 -2.77
CA TYR A 85 3.70 3.93 -3.92
C TYR A 85 2.61 3.74 -4.96
N VAL A 86 2.26 2.48 -5.28
CA VAL A 86 1.14 2.18 -6.18
C VAL A 86 -0.16 2.76 -5.61
N MET A 87 -0.40 2.62 -4.31
CA MET A 87 -1.55 3.22 -3.65
C MET A 87 -1.58 4.74 -3.81
N MET A 88 -0.47 5.41 -3.48
CA MET A 88 -0.33 6.87 -3.63
C MET A 88 -0.59 7.33 -5.05
N TYR A 89 -0.03 6.63 -6.04
CA TYR A 89 -0.25 6.90 -7.46
C TYR A 89 -1.72 6.75 -7.85
N VAL A 90 -2.37 5.64 -7.46
CA VAL A 90 -3.80 5.38 -7.73
C VAL A 90 -4.66 6.53 -7.19
N TYR A 91 -4.42 6.98 -5.96
CA TYR A 91 -5.17 8.12 -5.39
C TYR A 91 -4.84 9.45 -6.09
N ALA A 92 -3.57 9.70 -6.39
CA ALA A 92 -3.12 10.92 -7.07
C ALA A 92 -3.73 11.07 -8.47
N VAL A 93 -4.01 9.96 -9.16
CA VAL A 93 -4.68 9.97 -10.47
C VAL A 93 -6.20 9.95 -10.33
N ALA A 94 -6.75 9.21 -9.36
CA ALA A 94 -8.19 9.12 -9.15
C ALA A 94 -8.82 10.45 -8.74
N ILE A 95 -8.19 11.21 -7.83
CA ILE A 95 -8.75 12.47 -7.30
C ILE A 95 -8.97 13.51 -8.42
N PRO A 96 -7.97 13.84 -9.28
CA PRO A 96 -8.19 14.75 -10.41
C PRO A 96 -9.23 14.25 -11.39
N CYS A 97 -9.30 12.93 -11.66
CA CYS A 97 -10.30 12.36 -12.56
C CYS A 97 -11.72 12.58 -12.03
N VAL A 98 -11.96 12.36 -10.73
CA VAL A 98 -13.27 12.58 -10.10
C VAL A 98 -13.63 14.06 -10.08
N VAL A 99 -12.70 14.95 -9.70
CA VAL A 99 -12.92 16.40 -9.68
C VAL A 99 -13.27 16.92 -11.08
N TRP A 100 -12.56 16.45 -12.11
CA TRP A 100 -12.85 16.79 -13.50
C TRP A 100 -14.25 16.32 -13.92
N MET A 101 -14.62 15.06 -13.63
CA MET A 101 -15.95 14.54 -13.98
C MET A 101 -17.08 15.30 -13.30
N TRP A 102 -16.90 15.71 -12.03
CA TRP A 102 -17.86 16.53 -11.30
C TRP A 102 -18.01 17.92 -11.93
N SER A 103 -16.93 18.53 -12.42
CA SER A 103 -17.01 19.85 -13.06
C SER A 103 -17.77 19.87 -14.40
N LEU A 104 -18.08 18.70 -14.96
CA LEU A 104 -18.82 18.54 -16.22
C LEU A 104 -20.33 18.25 -16.03
N THR A 105 -20.77 18.01 -14.79
CA THR A 105 -22.20 17.82 -14.42
C THR A 105 -22.78 19.09 -13.84
#